data_AF-A0A2P5AHT7-F1
#
_entry.id   AF-A0A2P5AHT7-F1
#
_cell.length_a   1.000
_cell.length_b   1.000
_cell.length_c   1.000
_cell.angle_alpha   90.00
_cell.angle_beta   90.00
_cell.angle_gamma   90.00
#
_symmetry.space_group_name_H-M   'P 1'
#
loop_
_entity.id
_entity.type
_entity.pdbx_description
1 polymer ?
#
loop_
_entity_poly.entity_id
_entity_poly.type
_entity_poly.pdbx_seq_one_letter_code
_entity_poly.pdbx_strand_id
1 'polypeptide(L)' 'MPVENLYTTCRERFLASSQVTLNSHLIEFKDHELVKTRGHSHGQDCLYIFLTAEAPEKLLLGIS' A
#
# COMPACT_ATOMS: atom_id res chain seq x y z
N MET A 1 -1.18 -7.62 0.72
CA MET A 1 -0.32 -7.58 1.92
C MET A 1 -1.14 -7.09 3.10
N PRO A 2 -1.01 -7.68 4.31
CA PRO A 2 -1.68 -7.17 5.51
C PRO A 2 -1.23 -5.73 5.83
N VAL A 3 -2.16 -4.86 6.23
CA VAL A 3 -1.84 -3.45 6.55
C VAL A 3 -0.82 -3.35 7.69
N GLU A 4 -0.88 -4.23 8.69
CA GLU A 4 0.08 -4.26 9.79
C GLU A 4 1.52 -4.53 9.31
N ASN A 5 1.69 -5.41 8.33
CA ASN A 5 3.00 -5.71 7.76
C ASN A 5 3.56 -4.53 6.95
N LEU A 6 2.67 -3.76 6.29
CA LEU A 6 3.05 -2.53 5.59
C LEU A 6 3.62 -1.50 6.58
N TYR A 7 2.93 -1.29 7.71
CA TYR A 7 3.38 -0.32 8.70
C TYR A 7 4.76 -0.67 9.28
N THR A 8 4.97 -1.93 9.65
CA THR A 8 6.28 -2.40 10.12
C THR A 8 7.37 -2.12 9.08
N THR A 9 7.12 -2.47 7.81
CA THR A 9 8.07 -2.24 6.71
C THR A 9 8.36 -0.75 6.50
N CYS A 10 7.33 0.10 6.50
CA CYS A 10 7.48 1.54 6.33
C CYS A 10 8.26 2.17 7.49
N ARG A 11 8.02 1.73 8.73
CA ARG A 11 8.74 2.23 9.91
C ARG A 11 10.21 1.85 9.88
N GLU A 12 10.52 0.60 9.55
CA GLU A 12 11.90 0.09 9.45
C GLU A 12 12.72 0.79 8.37
N ARG A 13 12.06 1.25 7.30
CA ARG A 13 12.68 2.00 6.20
C ARG A 13 12.58 3.51 6.35
N PHE A 14 12.13 4.02 7.50
CA PHE A 14 11.93 5.44 7.77
C PHE A 14 10.99 6.15 6.76
N LEU A 15 10.05 5.41 6.17
CA LEU A 15 9.07 5.92 5.20
C LEU A 15 7.81 6.50 5.87
N ALA A 16 7.50 6.09 7.09
CA ALA A 16 6.37 6.62 7.87
C ALA A 16 6.73 6.71 9.35
N SER A 17 6.46 7.88 9.97
CA SER A 17 6.76 8.15 11.38
C SER A 17 5.68 7.66 12.35
N SER A 18 4.47 7.43 11.87
CA SER A 18 3.35 6.97 12.69
C SER A 18 2.31 6.20 11.84
N GLN A 19 1.45 5.42 12.51
CA GLN A 19 0.32 4.77 11.85
C GLN A 19 -0.64 5.79 11.23
N VAL A 20 -0.80 6.97 11.86
CA VAL A 20 -1.64 8.05 11.35
C VAL A 20 -1.10 8.57 10.01
N THR A 21 0.21 8.80 9.93
CA THR A 21 0.87 9.24 8.69
C THR A 21 0.71 8.21 7.58
N LEU A 22 0.90 6.92 7.88
CA LEU A 22 0.66 5.85 6.91
C LEU A 22 -0.81 5.84 6.44
N ASN A 23 -1.76 5.98 7.36
CA ASN A 23 -3.17 6.02 7.02
C ASN A 23 -3.51 7.21 6.10
N SER A 24 -2.91 8.39 6.32
CA SER A 24 -3.06 9.54 5.43
C SER A 24 -2.58 9.24 4.00
N HIS A 25 -1.41 8.61 3.84
CA HIS A 25 -0.93 8.18 2.51
C HIS A 25 -1.83 7.12 1.87
N LEU A 26 -2.36 6.18 2.66
CA LEU A 26 -3.28 5.16 2.15
C LEU A 26 -4.61 5.76 1.71
N ILE A 27 -5.10 6.80 2.39
CA ILE A 27 -6.29 7.55 1.95
C ILE A 27 -6.02 8.20 0.60
N GLU A 28 -4.91 8.92 0.47
CA GLU A 28 -4.50 9.55 -0.80
C GLU A 28 -4.42 8.52 -1.94
N PHE A 29 -3.76 7.38 -1.72
CA PHE A 29 -3.67 6.32 -2.73
C PHE A 29 -5.03 5.68 -3.07
N LYS A 30 -5.98 5.64 -2.11
CA LYS A 30 -7.35 5.16 -2.38
C LYS A 30 -8.15 6.18 -3.19
N ASP A 31 -7.99 7.46 -2.89
CA ASP A 31 -8.66 8.55 -3.60
C ASP A 31 -8.20 8.62 -5.07
N HIS A 32 -6.94 8.26 -5.32
CA HIS A 32 -6.38 8.11 -6.68
C HIS A 32 -6.60 6.72 -7.30
N GLU A 33 -7.40 5.86 -6.68
CA GLU A 33 -7.70 4.50 -7.13
C GLU A 33 -6.45 3.62 -7.39
N LEU A 34 -5.32 3.92 -6.75
CA LEU A 34 -4.07 3.16 -6.91
C LEU A 34 -4.06 1.88 -6.07
N VAL A 35 -4.72 1.94 -4.91
CA VAL A 35 -4.82 0.81 -3.97
C VAL A 35 -6.26 0.59 -3.56
N LYS A 36 -6.56 -0.65 -3.21
CA LYS A 36 -7.83 -1.05 -2.62
C LYS A 36 -7.60 -1.92 -1.40
N THR A 37 -8.58 -1.89 -0.50
CA THR A 37 -8.61 -2.67 0.73
C THR A 37 -9.68 -3.75 0.61
N ARG A 38 -9.35 -4.99 1.00
CA ARG A 38 -10.30 -6.12 0.98
C ARG A 38 -10.13 -6.86 2.29
N GLY A 39 -11.25 -7.01 2.99
CA GLY A 39 -11.31 -7.84 4.18
C GLY A 39 -10.99 -9.28 3.81
N HIS A 40 -9.96 -9.84 4.43
CA HIS A 40 -9.66 -11.26 4.31
C HIS A 40 -10.58 -12.06 5.26
N SER A 41 -10.81 -13.33 4.95
CA SER A 41 -11.63 -14.26 5.75
C SER A 41 -11.18 -14.44 7.21
N HIS A 42 -10.01 -13.92 7.56
CA HIS A 42 -9.40 -13.98 8.90
C HIS A 42 -9.53 -12.68 9.71
N GLY A 43 -10.29 -11.69 9.22
CA GLY A 43 -10.50 -10.42 9.93
C GLY A 43 -9.37 -9.40 9.78
N GLN A 44 -8.35 -9.69 8.95
CA GLN A 44 -7.30 -8.73 8.59
C GLN A 44 -7.61 -8.06 7.26
N ASP A 45 -7.43 -6.74 7.21
CA ASP A 45 -7.49 -5.97 5.98
C ASP A 45 -6.20 -6.13 5.18
N CYS A 46 -6.36 -6.52 3.91
CA CYS A 46 -5.28 -6.62 2.95
C CYS A 46 -5.34 -5.48 1.94
N LEU A 47 -4.19 -4.83 1.73
CA LEU A 47 -3.97 -3.89 0.63
C LEU A 47 -3.57 -4.65 -0.64
N TYR A 48 -4.18 -4.26 -1.75
CA TYR A 48 -3.84 -4.70 -3.10
C TYR A 48 -3.79 -3.52 -4.05
N ILE A 49 -2.89 -3.62 -5.03
CA ILE A 49 -2.72 -2.62 -6.08
C ILE A 49 -3.86 -2.80 -7.08
N PHE A 50 -4.50 -1.70 -7.48
CA PHE A 50 -5.57 -1.69 -8.47
C PHE A 50 -5.07 -1.39 -9.89
N LEU A 51 -3.82 -1.78 -10.18
CA LEU A 51 -3.24 -1.71 -11.52
C LEU A 51 -3.16 -3.12 -12.10
N THR A 52 -3.29 -3.24 -13.43
CA THR A 52 -2.99 -4.50 -14.13
C THR A 52 -1.53 -4.87 -13.90
N ALA A 53 -1.19 -6.15 -13.84
CA ALA A 53 0.17 -6.60 -13.50
C ALA A 53 1.28 -5.97 -14.37
N GLU A 54 0.96 -5.65 -15.62
CA GLU A 54 1.87 -5.00 -16.58
C GLU A 54 2.21 -3.55 -16.23
N ALA A 55 1.33 -2.82 -15.54
CA ALA A 55 1.51 -1.40 -15.26
C ALA A 55 2.58 -1.15 -14.18
N PRO A 56 2.59 -1.83 -13.01
CA PRO A 56 3.67 -1.72 -12.04
C PRO A 56 5.04 -2.09 -12.62
N GLU A 57 5.13 -3.12 -13.47
CA GLU A 57 6.39 -3.53 -14.10
C GLU A 57 6.98 -2.44 -14.98
N LYS A 58 6.16 -1.84 -15.86
CA LYS A 58 6.59 -0.70 -16.70
C LYS A 58 6.98 0.51 -15.88
N LEU A 59 6.27 0.76 -14.77
CA LEU A 59 6.56 1.87 -13.88
C LEU A 59 7.92 1.67 -13.21
N LEU A 60 8.18 0.48 -12.67
CA LEU A 60 9.46 0.11 -12.04
C LEU A 60 10.65 0.21 -13.01
N LEU A 61 10.46 -0.12 -14.29
CA LEU A 61 11.50 0.05 -15.32
C LEU A 61 11.83 1.53 -15.59
N GLY A 62 10.88 2.44 -15.44
CA GLY A 62 11.07 3.88 -15.70
C GLY A 62 11.73 4.65 -14.56
N ILE A 63 11.84 4.06 -13.37
CA ILE A 63 12.48 4.64 -12.17
C ILE A 63 13.92 4.11 -11.95
N SER A 64 14.39 3.24 -12.84
CA SER A 64 15.75 2.65 -12.84
C SER A 64 16.78 3.52 -13.53
#